data_AF-A0A351LE85-F1
#
_entry.id   AF-A0A351LE85-F1
#
_cell.length_a   1.000
_cell.length_b   1.000
_cell.length_c   1.000
_cell.angle_alpha   90.00
_cell.angle_beta   90.00
_cell.angle_gamma   90.00
#
_symmetry.space_group_name_H-M   'P 1'
#
loop_
_entity.id
_entity.type
_entity.pdbx_description
1 polymer ?
#
loop_
_entity_poly.entity_id
_entity_poly.type
_entity_poly.pdbx_seq_one_letter_code
_entity_poly.pdbx_strand_id
1 'polypeptide(L)'
;QQALAIVREVGYRAMEGTTLNNIGAVYGSLGQYPKALEFFQQALAIRREIGDKAEEGTTLNNIGGLLAKQNQPELAIAFFKQSVNVRETIRQDIRVLPREQQESYTKTVADTYRALADLLIAQGRILEAQEVLELLKIQELRDYTRNARAGGQTSGIALNATEEQIIKQYGSLIAFGRQVDECKKTSCSQLSQLNQQLQAVTQQYNQTVQALKKPISDRLAQDRAFLNPETLAGRKAKEIVESQPNTILIYPFV
;
A
#
# COMPACT_ATOMS: atom_id res chain seq x y z
N GLN A 1 9.93 13.71 18.36
CA GLN A 1 8.98 14.84 18.46
C GLN A 1 9.70 16.18 18.65
N GLN A 2 10.72 16.28 19.52
CA GLN A 2 11.53 17.51 19.65
C GLN A 2 12.18 17.96 18.33
N ALA A 3 12.75 17.04 17.54
CA ALA A 3 13.29 17.35 16.21
C ALA A 3 12.25 17.96 15.25
N LEU A 4 10.98 17.54 15.34
CA LEU A 4 9.91 18.08 14.48
C LEU A 4 9.61 19.55 14.80
N ALA A 5 9.64 19.93 16.08
CA ALA A 5 9.43 21.31 16.50
C ALA A 5 10.53 22.23 15.94
N ILE A 6 11.80 21.81 16.06
CA ILE A 6 12.96 22.55 15.56
C ILE A 6 12.87 22.70 14.03
N VAL A 7 12.59 21.62 13.30
CA VAL A 7 12.56 21.67 11.82
C VAL A 7 11.42 22.56 11.30
N ARG A 8 10.28 22.58 11.99
CA ARG A 8 9.17 23.52 11.69
C ARG A 8 9.57 24.97 11.91
N GLU A 9 10.31 25.24 12.98
CA GLU A 9 10.81 26.59 13.30
C GLU A 9 11.85 27.07 12.28
N VAL A 10 12.69 26.16 11.79
CA VAL A 10 13.73 26.45 10.77
C VAL A 10 13.15 26.51 9.35
N GLY A 11 11.93 26.01 9.11
CA GLY A 11 11.23 26.10 7.83
C GLY A 11 11.74 25.14 6.74
N TYR A 12 12.55 24.14 7.08
CA TYR A 12 13.13 23.23 6.08
C TYR A 12 12.20 22.05 5.77
N ARG A 13 11.29 22.28 4.82
CA ARG A 13 10.15 21.40 4.50
C ARG A 13 10.55 19.96 4.16
N ALA A 14 11.63 19.73 3.41
CA ALA A 14 12.10 18.39 3.09
C ALA A 14 12.46 17.57 4.35
N MET A 15 13.15 18.18 5.32
CA MET A 15 13.51 17.52 6.57
C MET A 15 12.30 17.33 7.49
N GLU A 16 11.29 18.20 7.39
CA GLU A 16 10.03 18.02 8.11
C GLU A 16 9.32 16.76 7.62
N GLY A 17 9.20 16.60 6.30
CA GLY A 17 8.65 15.39 5.68
C GLY A 17 9.38 14.13 6.15
N THR A 18 10.71 14.14 6.17
CA THR A 18 11.52 13.00 6.65
C THR A 18 11.25 12.70 8.11
N THR A 19 11.22 13.74 8.96
CA THR A 19 11.01 13.60 10.40
C THR A 19 9.62 13.03 10.69
N LEU A 20 8.58 13.51 10.00
CA LEU A 20 7.21 13.02 10.12
C LEU A 20 7.12 11.55 9.69
N ASN A 21 7.69 11.18 8.54
CA ASN A 21 7.69 9.79 8.08
C ASN A 21 8.36 8.86 9.11
N ASN A 22 9.48 9.26 9.68
CA ASN A 22 10.18 8.46 10.70
C ASN A 22 9.36 8.31 11.99
N ILE A 23 8.69 9.38 12.45
CA ILE A 23 7.77 9.31 13.59
C ILE A 23 6.61 8.35 13.28
N GLY A 24 6.06 8.40 12.07
CA GLY A 24 5.03 7.48 11.61
C GLY A 24 5.48 6.02 11.69
N ALA A 25 6.69 5.72 11.21
CA ALA A 25 7.26 4.37 11.26
C ALA A 25 7.45 3.85 12.69
N VAL A 26 7.89 4.70 13.61
CA VAL A 26 8.02 4.35 15.04
C VAL A 26 6.65 4.00 15.63
N TYR A 27 5.64 4.84 15.43
CA TYR A 27 4.28 4.53 15.91
C TYR A 27 3.71 3.26 15.29
N GLY A 28 3.98 3.01 14.00
CA GLY A 28 3.56 1.78 13.33
C GLY A 28 4.21 0.54 13.92
N SER A 29 5.49 0.63 14.29
CA SER A 29 6.22 -0.44 14.97
C SER A 29 5.70 -0.71 16.39
N LEU A 30 5.17 0.32 17.04
CA LEU A 30 4.51 0.23 18.36
C LEU A 30 3.03 -0.21 18.27
N GLY A 31 2.51 -0.53 17.08
CA GLY A 31 1.10 -0.89 16.87
C GLY A 31 0.11 0.28 16.99
N GLN A 32 0.59 1.52 17.14
CA GLN A 32 -0.24 2.72 17.21
C GLN A 32 -0.59 3.23 15.81
N TYR A 33 -1.29 2.40 15.06
CA TYR A 33 -1.53 2.60 13.63
C TYR A 33 -2.26 3.91 13.26
N PRO A 34 -3.30 4.38 14.00
CA PRO A 34 -3.95 5.65 13.67
C PRO A 34 -3.00 6.86 13.73
N LYS A 35 -2.12 6.90 14.74
CA LYS A 35 -1.10 7.96 14.85
C LYS A 35 -0.07 7.85 13.73
N ALA A 36 0.37 6.64 13.42
CA ALA A 36 1.33 6.42 12.35
C ALA A 36 0.80 6.93 10.99
N LEU A 37 -0.46 6.61 10.67
CA LEU A 37 -1.14 7.10 9.47
C LEU A 37 -1.21 8.62 9.43
N GLU A 38 -1.52 9.27 10.55
CA GLU A 38 -1.57 10.73 10.63
C GLU A 38 -0.22 11.37 10.26
N PHE A 39 0.88 10.87 10.81
CA PHE A 39 2.22 11.36 10.53
C PHE A 39 2.65 11.08 9.09
N PHE A 40 2.35 9.89 8.56
CA PHE A 40 2.61 9.58 7.15
C PHE A 40 1.81 10.47 6.19
N GLN A 41 0.56 10.78 6.49
CA GLN A 41 -0.25 11.69 5.65
C GLN A 41 0.29 13.12 5.66
N GLN A 42 0.76 13.62 6.81
CA GLN A 42 1.43 14.92 6.88
C GLN A 42 2.73 14.91 6.06
N ALA A 43 3.54 13.85 6.17
CA ALA A 43 4.74 13.69 5.36
C ALA A 43 4.41 13.67 3.86
N LEU A 44 3.40 12.89 3.45
CA LEU A 44 2.97 12.74 2.06
C LEU A 44 2.54 14.08 1.45
N ALA A 45 1.78 14.89 2.19
CA ALA A 45 1.38 16.22 1.75
C ALA A 45 2.60 17.11 1.47
N ILE A 46 3.60 17.10 2.36
CA ILE A 46 4.84 17.85 2.19
C ILE A 46 5.65 17.33 1.00
N ARG A 47 5.78 16.00 0.82
CA ARG A 47 6.52 15.43 -0.33
C ARG A 47 5.92 15.86 -1.66
N ARG A 48 4.58 15.87 -1.75
CA ARG A 48 3.84 16.35 -2.92
C ARG A 48 4.02 17.85 -3.13
N GLU A 49 3.95 18.65 -2.07
CA GLU A 49 4.15 20.10 -2.10
C GLU A 49 5.51 20.49 -2.70
N ILE A 50 6.57 19.79 -2.30
CA ILE A 50 7.94 20.08 -2.76
C ILE A 50 8.37 19.28 -4.01
N GLY A 51 7.52 18.40 -4.53
CA GLY A 51 7.81 17.56 -5.69
C GLY A 51 8.83 16.44 -5.46
N ASP A 52 9.03 16.00 -4.21
CA ASP A 52 9.96 14.92 -3.85
C ASP A 52 9.33 13.54 -4.13
N LYS A 53 9.36 13.13 -5.40
CA LYS A 53 8.76 11.88 -5.88
C LYS A 53 9.34 10.63 -5.18
N ALA A 54 10.64 10.62 -4.89
CA ALA A 54 11.30 9.45 -4.31
C ALA A 54 10.74 9.18 -2.91
N GLU A 55 10.68 10.22 -2.07
CA GLU A 55 10.14 10.11 -0.72
C GLU A 55 8.61 10.04 -0.68
N GLU A 56 7.91 10.60 -1.67
CA GLU A 56 6.47 10.33 -1.87
C GLU A 56 6.23 8.83 -2.05
N GLY A 57 6.97 8.17 -2.95
CA GLY A 57 6.87 6.73 -3.18
C GLY A 57 7.15 5.92 -1.91
N THR A 58 8.16 6.28 -1.12
CA THR A 58 8.48 5.66 0.17
C THR A 58 7.34 5.85 1.18
N THR A 59 6.80 7.06 1.30
CA THR A 59 5.72 7.36 2.25
C THR A 59 4.45 6.57 1.90
N LEU A 60 4.08 6.51 0.62
CA LEU A 60 2.95 5.72 0.12
C LEU A 60 3.13 4.21 0.42
N ASN A 61 4.34 3.69 0.22
CA ASN A 61 4.67 2.30 0.56
C ASN A 61 4.50 2.02 2.06
N ASN A 62 4.94 2.95 2.92
CA ASN A 62 4.80 2.80 4.36
C ASN A 62 3.32 2.81 4.80
N ILE A 63 2.50 3.68 4.19
CA ILE A 63 1.05 3.69 4.40
C ILE A 63 0.43 2.36 3.97
N GLY A 64 0.78 1.87 2.78
CA GLY A 64 0.29 0.57 2.27
C GLY A 64 0.64 -0.59 3.21
N GLY A 65 1.90 -0.68 3.66
CA GLY A 65 2.34 -1.71 4.59
C GLY A 65 1.66 -1.63 5.96
N LEU A 66 1.38 -0.42 6.44
CA LEU A 66 0.65 -0.21 7.70
C LEU A 66 -0.81 -0.66 7.60
N LEU A 67 -1.47 -0.33 6.49
CA LEU A 67 -2.86 -0.73 6.21
C LEU A 67 -2.98 -2.25 6.03
N ALA A 68 -2.00 -2.89 5.41
CA ALA A 68 -1.94 -4.35 5.31
C ALA A 68 -1.85 -5.00 6.69
N LYS A 69 -1.02 -4.47 7.60
CA LYS A 69 -0.94 -4.93 9.01
C LYS A 69 -2.25 -4.71 9.79
N GLN A 70 -3.06 -3.73 9.39
CA GLN A 70 -4.39 -3.49 9.95
C GLN A 70 -5.49 -4.37 9.34
N ASN A 71 -5.15 -5.34 8.49
CA ASN A 71 -6.11 -6.15 7.75
C ASN A 71 -7.06 -5.31 6.86
N GLN A 72 -6.52 -4.26 6.24
CA GLN A 72 -7.20 -3.41 5.26
C GLN A 72 -6.59 -3.58 3.86
N PRO A 73 -6.70 -4.77 3.24
CA PRO A 73 -5.97 -5.12 2.02
C PRO A 73 -6.30 -4.22 0.83
N GLU A 74 -7.58 -3.87 0.60
CA GLU A 74 -7.95 -3.02 -0.55
C GLU A 74 -7.36 -1.62 -0.47
N LEU A 75 -7.33 -1.05 0.73
CA LEU A 75 -6.71 0.24 0.98
C LEU A 75 -5.20 0.16 0.78
N ALA A 76 -4.57 -0.90 1.31
CA ALA A 76 -3.15 -1.13 1.14
C ALA A 76 -2.77 -1.30 -0.35
N ILE A 77 -3.54 -2.06 -1.12
CA ILE A 77 -3.35 -2.21 -2.58
C ILE A 77 -3.40 -0.83 -3.26
N ALA A 78 -4.41 -0.01 -2.95
CA ALA A 78 -4.56 1.29 -3.56
C ALA A 78 -3.37 2.25 -3.28
N PHE A 79 -2.83 2.22 -2.05
CA PHE A 79 -1.64 3.00 -1.70
C PHE A 79 -0.34 2.42 -2.29
N PHE A 80 -0.21 1.10 -2.35
CA PHE A 80 0.92 0.45 -3.02
C PHE A 80 0.92 0.73 -4.53
N LYS A 81 -0.24 0.71 -5.20
CA LYS A 81 -0.39 1.11 -6.60
C LYS A 81 0.08 2.55 -6.82
N GLN A 82 -0.32 3.50 -5.96
CA GLN A 82 0.19 4.87 -6.03
C GLN A 82 1.73 4.90 -5.88
N SER A 83 2.29 4.16 -4.93
CA SER A 83 3.75 4.07 -4.74
C SER A 83 4.45 3.53 -6.00
N VAL A 84 3.94 2.45 -6.58
CA VAL A 84 4.46 1.86 -7.82
C VAL A 84 4.40 2.86 -8.98
N ASN A 85 3.29 3.58 -9.15
CA ASN A 85 3.15 4.57 -10.23
C ASN A 85 4.15 5.72 -10.11
N VAL A 86 4.37 6.23 -8.89
CA VAL A 86 5.39 7.26 -8.64
C VAL A 86 6.79 6.72 -8.97
N ARG A 87 7.09 5.48 -8.59
CA ARG A 87 8.36 4.81 -8.90
C ARG A 87 8.53 4.55 -10.40
N GLU A 88 7.47 4.22 -11.12
CA GLU A 88 7.49 4.10 -12.58
C GLU A 88 7.78 5.44 -13.27
N THR A 89 7.24 6.54 -12.73
CA THR A 89 7.59 7.87 -13.24
C THR A 89 9.08 8.16 -13.02
N ILE A 90 9.63 7.87 -11.84
CA ILE A 90 11.08 8.02 -11.60
C ILE A 90 11.88 7.12 -12.55
N ARG A 91 11.46 5.87 -12.77
CA ARG A 91 12.09 4.94 -13.73
C ARG A 91 12.10 5.50 -15.14
N GLN A 92 11.07 6.23 -15.56
CA GLN A 92 11.04 6.91 -16.85
C GLN A 92 12.01 8.10 -16.89
N ASP A 93 12.04 8.91 -15.83
CA ASP A 93 12.90 10.09 -15.69
C ASP A 93 14.40 9.71 -15.69
N ILE A 94 14.78 8.61 -15.04
CA ILE A 94 16.18 8.18 -14.90
C ILE A 94 16.73 7.36 -16.09
N ARG A 95 15.97 7.17 -17.17
CA ARG A 95 16.42 6.38 -18.35
C ARG A 95 17.69 6.93 -19.01
N VAL A 96 17.96 8.22 -18.81
CA VAL A 96 19.14 8.92 -19.32
C VAL A 96 20.40 8.67 -18.48
N LEU A 97 20.26 8.13 -17.26
CA LEU A 97 21.37 7.89 -16.34
C LEU A 97 22.15 6.61 -16.68
N PRO A 98 23.40 6.46 -16.18
CA PRO A 98 24.15 5.20 -16.29
C PRO A 98 23.37 4.00 -15.75
N ARG A 99 23.56 2.83 -16.37
CA ARG A 99 22.82 1.61 -16.03
C ARG A 99 22.96 1.18 -14.58
N GLU A 100 24.15 1.32 -14.01
CA GLU A 100 24.40 1.00 -12.62
C GLU A 100 23.47 1.77 -11.67
N GLN A 101 23.14 3.03 -12.00
CA GLN A 101 22.19 3.84 -11.23
C GLN A 101 20.75 3.36 -11.43
N GLN A 102 20.38 2.98 -12.65
CA GLN A 102 19.06 2.40 -12.95
C GLN A 102 18.86 1.07 -12.22
N GLU A 103 19.85 0.17 -12.25
CA GLU A 103 19.85 -1.12 -11.55
C GLU A 103 19.80 -0.94 -10.03
N SER A 104 20.63 -0.03 -9.50
CA SER A 104 20.62 0.31 -8.08
C SER A 104 19.24 0.80 -7.65
N TYR A 105 18.60 1.66 -8.43
CA TYR A 105 17.23 2.10 -8.16
C TYR A 105 16.22 0.95 -8.25
N THR A 106 16.28 0.10 -9.28
CA THR A 106 15.36 -1.04 -9.42
C THR A 106 15.42 -1.97 -8.21
N LYS A 107 16.63 -2.23 -7.67
CA LYS A 107 16.82 -3.04 -6.47
C LYS A 107 16.16 -2.42 -5.23
N THR A 108 16.27 -1.11 -5.03
CA THR A 108 15.71 -0.45 -3.82
C THR A 108 14.19 -0.41 -3.82
N VAL A 109 13.55 -0.55 -4.98
CA VAL A 109 12.10 -0.43 -5.10
C VAL A 109 11.37 -1.76 -5.29
N ALA A 110 12.10 -2.85 -5.58
CA ALA A 110 11.53 -4.15 -5.92
C ALA A 110 10.59 -4.71 -4.85
N ASP A 111 10.89 -4.47 -3.57
CA ASP A 111 10.06 -4.97 -2.46
C ASP A 111 8.66 -4.36 -2.44
N THR A 112 8.49 -3.12 -2.89
CA THR A 112 7.17 -2.50 -3.04
C THR A 112 6.32 -3.24 -4.08
N TYR A 113 6.93 -3.65 -5.21
CA TYR A 113 6.23 -4.38 -6.28
C TYR A 113 5.83 -5.77 -5.81
N ARG A 114 6.74 -6.47 -5.11
CA ARG A 114 6.46 -7.79 -4.55
C ARG A 114 5.36 -7.74 -3.50
N ALA A 115 5.44 -6.79 -2.56
CA ALA A 115 4.41 -6.60 -1.55
C ALA A 115 3.01 -6.32 -2.15
N LEU A 116 2.95 -5.51 -3.22
CA LEU A 116 1.71 -5.30 -3.96
C LEU A 116 1.21 -6.57 -4.64
N ALA A 117 2.09 -7.30 -5.33
CA ALA A 117 1.74 -8.53 -6.02
C ALA A 117 1.25 -9.61 -5.04
N ASP A 118 1.94 -9.80 -3.92
CA ASP A 118 1.55 -10.75 -2.86
C ASP A 118 0.16 -10.43 -2.32
N LEU A 119 -0.12 -9.14 -2.08
CA LEU A 119 -1.40 -8.70 -1.57
C LEU A 119 -2.54 -8.87 -2.61
N LEU A 120 -2.25 -8.58 -3.89
CA LEU A 120 -3.19 -8.83 -4.99
C LEU A 120 -3.48 -10.32 -5.15
N ILE A 121 -2.48 -11.18 -5.04
CA ILE A 121 -2.65 -12.65 -5.07
C ILE A 121 -3.53 -13.10 -3.92
N ALA A 122 -3.28 -12.61 -2.71
CA ALA A 122 -4.09 -12.93 -1.53
C ALA A 122 -5.56 -12.49 -1.68
N GLN A 123 -5.85 -11.46 -2.49
CA GLN A 123 -7.21 -11.02 -2.82
C GLN A 123 -7.75 -11.66 -4.13
N GLY A 124 -7.10 -12.67 -4.70
CA GLY A 124 -7.55 -13.34 -5.94
C GLY A 124 -7.47 -12.47 -7.20
N ARG A 125 -6.68 -11.38 -7.16
CA ARG A 125 -6.49 -10.42 -8.26
C ARG A 125 -5.25 -10.80 -9.07
N ILE A 126 -5.21 -12.07 -9.54
CA ILE A 126 -4.03 -12.70 -10.12
C ILE A 126 -3.51 -11.96 -11.37
N LEU A 127 -4.40 -11.53 -12.26
CA LEU A 127 -4.01 -10.82 -13.48
C LEU A 127 -3.32 -9.48 -13.17
N GLU A 128 -3.80 -8.76 -12.15
CA GLU A 128 -3.16 -7.52 -11.73
C GLU A 128 -1.81 -7.79 -11.05
N ALA A 129 -1.71 -8.86 -10.25
CA ALA A 129 -0.43 -9.26 -9.67
C ALA A 129 0.60 -9.63 -10.74
N GLN A 130 0.18 -10.32 -11.80
CA GLN A 130 1.02 -10.63 -12.96
C GLN A 130 1.51 -9.35 -13.64
N GLU A 131 0.61 -8.39 -13.91
CA GLU A 131 0.97 -7.09 -14.47
C GLU A 131 2.05 -6.38 -13.62
N VAL A 132 1.88 -6.34 -12.29
CA VAL A 132 2.85 -5.73 -11.36
C VAL A 132 4.22 -6.40 -11.47
N LEU A 133 4.26 -7.73 -11.51
CA LEU A 133 5.51 -8.49 -11.60
C LEU A 133 6.15 -8.36 -12.99
N GLU A 134 5.35 -8.22 -14.05
CA GLU A 134 5.83 -7.97 -15.40
C GLU A 134 6.52 -6.60 -15.51
N LEU A 135 6.03 -5.57 -14.81
CA LEU A 135 6.72 -4.28 -14.72
C LEU A 135 8.15 -4.43 -14.16
N LEU A 136 8.33 -5.29 -13.15
CA LEU A 136 9.65 -5.57 -12.58
C LEU A 136 10.51 -6.41 -13.55
N LYS A 137 9.93 -7.46 -14.14
CA LYS A 137 10.60 -8.37 -15.07
C LYS A 137 11.08 -7.68 -16.35
N ILE A 138 10.29 -6.76 -16.92
CA ILE A 138 10.68 -6.00 -18.12
C ILE A 138 11.95 -5.18 -17.84
N GLN A 139 12.12 -4.68 -16.62
CA GLN A 139 13.34 -3.95 -16.25
C GLN A 139 14.55 -4.88 -16.14
N GLU A 140 14.42 -6.01 -15.44
CA GLU A 140 15.50 -7.01 -15.38
C GLU A 140 15.93 -7.48 -16.79
N LEU A 141 14.97 -7.61 -17.71
CA LEU A 141 15.23 -7.91 -19.13
C LEU A 141 15.92 -6.76 -19.86
N ARG A 142 15.59 -5.50 -19.60
CA ARG A 142 16.30 -4.34 -20.18
C ARG A 142 17.76 -4.31 -19.75
N ASP A 143 18.00 -4.49 -18.46
CA ASP A 143 19.32 -4.52 -17.85
C ASP A 143 20.17 -5.63 -18.49
N TYR A 144 19.61 -6.84 -18.60
CA TYR A 144 20.29 -7.99 -19.19
C TYR A 144 20.52 -7.86 -20.71
N THR A 145 19.52 -7.41 -21.48
CA THR A 145 19.56 -7.39 -22.95
C THR A 145 20.18 -6.13 -23.55
N ARG A 146 20.70 -5.22 -22.73
CA ARG A 146 21.25 -3.94 -23.17
C ARG A 146 20.25 -3.08 -23.96
N ASN A 147 18.96 -3.12 -23.59
CA ASN A 147 17.84 -2.50 -24.32
C ASN A 147 17.62 -2.98 -25.76
N ALA A 148 18.37 -3.99 -26.24
CA ALA A 148 18.28 -4.43 -27.63
C ALA A 148 16.99 -5.23 -27.95
N ARG A 149 16.30 -5.73 -26.92
CA ARG A 149 15.13 -6.62 -27.08
C ARG A 149 13.94 -6.33 -26.17
N ALA A 150 14.04 -5.36 -25.26
CA ALA A 150 12.96 -5.00 -24.35
C ALA A 150 12.32 -3.68 -24.81
N GLY A 151 11.50 -3.77 -25.87
CA GLY A 151 10.67 -2.65 -26.33
C GLY A 151 9.44 -2.47 -25.44
N GLY A 152 9.07 -1.22 -25.17
CA GLY A 152 7.83 -0.86 -24.47
C GLY A 152 8.01 0.12 -23.31
N GLN A 153 7.12 1.11 -23.22
CA GLN A 153 6.97 1.93 -22.03
C GLN A 153 6.22 1.12 -20.97
N THR A 154 6.66 1.22 -19.71
CA THR A 154 5.90 0.74 -18.56
C THR A 154 4.93 1.85 -18.16
N SER A 155 3.63 1.62 -18.34
CA SER A 155 2.58 2.63 -18.18
C SER A 155 2.10 2.80 -16.73
N GLY A 156 2.77 2.17 -15.76
CA GLY A 156 2.28 2.05 -14.38
C GLY A 156 1.12 1.06 -14.27
N ILE A 157 0.41 1.11 -13.14
CA ILE A 157 -0.75 0.27 -12.82
C ILE A 157 -1.94 1.20 -12.62
N ALA A 158 -3.03 0.97 -13.36
CA ALA A 158 -4.24 1.76 -13.19
C ALA A 158 -4.90 1.51 -11.82
N LEU A 159 -5.38 2.61 -11.20
CA LEU A 159 -6.37 2.50 -10.13
C LEU A 159 -7.73 2.25 -10.78
N ASN A 160 -8.52 1.34 -10.20
CA ASN A 160 -9.91 1.21 -10.60
C ASN A 160 -10.77 2.28 -9.90
N ALA A 161 -11.97 2.54 -10.43
CA ALA A 161 -12.86 3.58 -9.90
C ALA A 161 -13.18 3.42 -8.41
N THR A 162 -13.23 2.17 -7.92
CA THR A 162 -13.52 1.91 -6.50
C THR A 162 -12.31 2.16 -5.61
N GLU A 163 -11.09 1.84 -6.07
CA GLU A 163 -9.83 2.20 -5.39
C GLU A 163 -9.70 3.71 -5.26
N GLU A 164 -9.99 4.46 -6.34
CA GLU A 164 -10.00 5.92 -6.33
C GLU A 164 -11.00 6.47 -5.30
N GLN A 165 -12.22 5.92 -5.29
CA GLN A 165 -13.25 6.31 -4.34
C GLN A 165 -12.84 6.02 -2.89
N ILE A 166 -12.25 4.84 -2.62
CA ILE A 166 -11.75 4.48 -1.30
C ILE A 166 -10.67 5.46 -0.83
N ILE A 167 -9.68 5.75 -1.67
CA ILE A 167 -8.59 6.66 -1.32
C ILE A 167 -9.17 8.03 -0.95
N LYS A 168 -10.12 8.52 -1.75
CA LYS A 168 -10.78 9.81 -1.52
C LYS A 168 -11.56 9.82 -0.19
N GLN A 169 -12.39 8.80 0.05
CA GLN A 169 -13.17 8.68 1.29
C GLN A 169 -12.26 8.57 2.52
N TYR A 170 -11.19 7.78 2.41
CA TYR A 170 -10.22 7.58 3.46
C TYR A 170 -9.45 8.86 3.79
N GLY A 171 -9.07 9.65 2.79
CA GLY A 171 -8.49 10.98 2.98
C GLY A 171 -9.42 11.91 3.74
N SER A 172 -10.71 11.94 3.38
CA SER A 172 -11.73 12.72 4.10
C SER A 172 -11.87 12.28 5.55
N LEU A 173 -11.87 10.97 5.83
CA LEU A 173 -11.94 10.43 7.19
C LEU A 173 -10.80 10.92 8.07
N ILE A 174 -9.57 10.92 7.55
CA ILE A 174 -8.40 11.40 8.28
C ILE A 174 -8.51 12.90 8.55
N ALA A 175 -8.92 13.68 7.55
CA ALA A 175 -9.10 15.12 7.69
C ALA A 175 -10.15 15.47 8.76
N PHE A 176 -11.32 14.83 8.72
CA PHE A 176 -12.36 15.00 9.73
C PHE A 176 -11.90 14.52 11.11
N GLY A 177 -11.20 13.38 11.18
CA GLY A 177 -10.63 12.87 12.43
C GLY A 177 -9.70 13.88 13.11
N ARG A 178 -8.85 14.57 12.33
CA ARG A 178 -7.99 15.64 12.82
C ARG A 178 -8.79 16.84 13.34
N GLN A 179 -9.78 17.30 12.58
CA GLN A 179 -10.65 18.40 13.01
C GLN A 179 -11.33 18.08 14.35
N VAL A 180 -11.86 16.87 14.51
CA VAL A 180 -12.46 16.41 15.77
C VAL A 180 -11.44 16.44 16.91
N ASP A 181 -10.20 15.97 16.69
CA ASP A 181 -9.15 15.96 17.72
C ASP A 181 -8.73 17.38 18.14
N GLU A 182 -8.59 18.30 17.19
CA GLU A 182 -8.32 19.72 17.45
C GLU A 182 -9.47 20.39 18.23
N CYS A 183 -10.71 20.09 17.85
CA CYS A 183 -11.91 20.57 18.52
C CYS A 183 -11.98 20.09 19.98
N LYS A 184 -11.58 18.84 20.24
CA LYS A 184 -11.48 18.27 21.60
C LYS A 184 -10.44 19.00 22.44
N LYS A 185 -9.27 19.30 21.87
CA LYS A 185 -8.18 20.01 22.58
C LYS A 185 -8.54 21.45 22.94
N THR A 186 -9.33 22.10 22.10
CA THR A 186 -9.74 23.50 22.27
C THR A 186 -11.09 23.66 22.97
N SER A 187 -11.73 22.56 23.40
CA SER A 187 -13.06 22.55 24.04
C SER A 187 -14.12 23.28 23.21
N CYS A 188 -14.15 23.02 21.90
CA CYS A 188 -15.06 23.68 20.98
C CYS A 188 -16.53 23.32 21.25
N SER A 189 -17.46 24.21 20.86
CA SER A 189 -18.91 23.96 20.99
C SER A 189 -19.47 22.97 19.96
N GLN A 190 -18.79 22.78 18.83
CA GLN A 190 -19.27 21.97 17.69
C GLN A 190 -18.88 20.48 17.76
N LEU A 191 -18.25 20.04 18.85
CA LEU A 191 -17.71 18.69 18.97
C LEU A 191 -18.74 17.58 18.71
N SER A 192 -19.96 17.75 19.22
CA SER A 192 -21.04 16.76 19.04
C SER A 192 -21.40 16.59 17.55
N GLN A 193 -21.56 17.71 16.83
CA GLN A 193 -21.89 17.71 15.41
C GLN A 193 -20.77 17.09 14.57
N LEU A 194 -19.51 17.44 14.84
CA LEU A 194 -18.35 16.87 14.13
C LEU A 194 -18.22 15.36 14.38
N ASN A 195 -18.50 14.89 15.60
CA ASN A 195 -18.50 13.45 15.89
C ASN A 195 -19.61 12.71 15.10
N GLN A 196 -20.81 13.29 14.99
CA GLN A 196 -21.89 12.71 14.19
C GLN A 196 -21.52 12.63 12.69
N GLN A 197 -20.91 13.69 12.15
CA GLN A 197 -20.42 13.70 10.77
C GLN A 197 -19.32 12.65 10.56
N LEU A 198 -18.35 12.54 11.47
CA LEU A 198 -17.30 11.53 11.40
C LEU A 198 -17.87 10.11 11.42
N GLN A 199 -18.88 9.85 12.26
CA GLN A 199 -19.58 8.56 12.29
C GLN A 199 -20.27 8.25 10.97
N ALA A 200 -20.99 9.22 10.37
CA ALA A 200 -21.67 9.03 9.09
C ALA A 200 -20.67 8.70 7.96
N VAL A 201 -19.57 9.45 7.87
CA VAL A 201 -18.52 9.20 6.86
C VAL A 201 -17.85 7.84 7.11
N THR A 202 -17.65 7.45 8.37
CA THR A 202 -17.07 6.15 8.73
C THR A 202 -17.97 5.00 8.30
N GLN A 203 -19.28 5.13 8.50
CA GLN A 203 -20.26 4.13 8.05
C GLN A 203 -20.26 3.99 6.52
N GLN A 204 -20.26 5.12 5.79
CA GLN A 204 -20.23 5.10 4.33
C GLN A 204 -18.95 4.46 3.77
N TYR A 205 -17.81 4.76 4.38
CA TYR A 205 -16.54 4.13 4.04
C TYR A 205 -16.58 2.61 4.28
N ASN A 206 -17.06 2.17 5.44
CA ASN A 206 -17.17 0.75 5.77
C ASN A 206 -18.10 0.00 4.80
N GLN A 207 -19.22 0.61 4.41
CA GLN A 207 -20.12 0.05 3.40
C GLN A 207 -19.44 -0.10 2.04
N THR A 208 -18.68 0.92 1.61
CA THR A 208 -17.94 0.90 0.34
C THR A 208 -16.90 -0.24 0.34
N VAL A 209 -16.16 -0.41 1.44
CA VAL A 209 -15.18 -1.51 1.59
C VAL A 209 -15.86 -2.88 1.62
N GLN A 210 -16.98 -3.03 2.33
CA GLN A 210 -17.72 -4.30 2.36
C GLN A 210 -18.28 -4.70 1.00
N ALA A 211 -18.77 -3.73 0.23
CA ALA A 211 -19.26 -3.98 -1.13
C ALA A 211 -18.16 -4.53 -2.05
N LEU A 212 -16.90 -4.21 -1.79
CA LEU A 212 -15.75 -4.75 -2.52
C LEU A 212 -15.34 -6.15 -2.09
N LYS A 213 -15.45 -6.45 -0.79
CA LYS A 213 -15.07 -7.78 -0.26
C LYS A 213 -15.94 -8.90 -0.85
N LYS A 214 -17.22 -8.63 -1.12
CA LYS A 214 -18.16 -9.63 -1.62
C LYS A 214 -17.75 -10.26 -2.97
N PRO A 215 -17.56 -9.49 -4.07
CA PRO A 215 -17.11 -10.06 -5.34
C PRO A 215 -15.69 -10.63 -5.30
N ILE A 216 -14.85 -10.22 -4.33
CA ILE A 216 -13.53 -10.83 -4.11
C ILE A 216 -13.68 -12.21 -3.46
N SER A 217 -14.48 -12.31 -2.40
CA SER A 217 -14.82 -13.58 -1.76
C SER A 217 -15.45 -14.56 -2.74
N ASP A 218 -16.36 -14.08 -3.60
CA ASP A 218 -17.01 -14.92 -4.61
C ASP A 218 -16.00 -15.45 -5.64
N ARG A 219 -15.02 -14.62 -6.06
CA ARG A 219 -13.94 -15.05 -6.96
C ARG A 219 -13.01 -16.07 -6.30
N LEU A 220 -12.57 -15.81 -5.07
CA LEU A 220 -11.73 -16.74 -4.30
C LEU A 220 -12.42 -18.09 -4.06
N ALA A 221 -13.73 -18.08 -3.80
CA ALA A 221 -14.55 -19.28 -3.64
C ALA A 221 -14.76 -20.06 -4.95
N GLN A 222 -14.41 -19.49 -6.10
CA GLN A 222 -14.49 -20.15 -7.41
C GLN A 222 -13.11 -20.45 -8.00
N ASP A 223 -12.05 -19.92 -7.41
CA ASP A 223 -10.68 -20.16 -7.86
C ASP A 223 -10.24 -21.59 -7.49
N ARG A 224 -10.22 -22.45 -8.50
CA ARG A 224 -9.81 -23.85 -8.36
C ARG A 224 -8.38 -24.00 -7.88
N ALA A 225 -7.47 -23.07 -8.18
CA ALA A 225 -6.08 -23.14 -7.74
C ALA A 225 -5.94 -22.73 -6.26
N PHE A 226 -6.79 -21.82 -5.79
CA PHE A 226 -6.91 -21.44 -4.38
C PHE A 226 -7.58 -22.55 -3.54
N LEU A 227 -8.54 -23.27 -4.12
CA LEU A 227 -9.27 -24.35 -3.44
C LEU A 227 -8.62 -25.74 -3.61
N ASN A 228 -7.53 -25.87 -4.37
CA ASN A 228 -6.88 -27.16 -4.60
C ASN A 228 -5.97 -27.52 -3.41
N PRO A 229 -6.24 -28.63 -2.69
CA PRO A 229 -5.39 -29.07 -1.59
C PRO A 229 -3.96 -29.40 -2.05
N GLU A 230 -3.76 -29.85 -3.29
CA GLU A 230 -2.43 -30.22 -3.79
C GLU A 230 -1.48 -29.02 -3.98
N THR A 231 -2.02 -27.81 -4.12
CA THR A 231 -1.24 -26.56 -4.27
C THR A 231 -1.03 -25.86 -2.92
N LEU A 232 -1.97 -25.99 -1.98
CA LEU A 232 -1.90 -25.43 -0.61
C LEU A 232 -1.04 -26.27 0.34
N ALA A 233 -1.24 -27.58 0.34
CA ALA A 233 -0.39 -28.53 1.04
C ALA A 233 0.82 -28.82 0.15
N GLY A 234 1.81 -27.94 0.17
CA GLY A 234 3.08 -28.18 -0.53
C GLY A 234 3.57 -29.62 -0.29
N ARG A 235 4.21 -30.24 -1.31
CA ARG A 235 4.54 -31.69 -1.43
C ARG A 235 4.49 -32.56 -0.16
N LYS A 236 5.13 -32.12 0.94
CA LYS A 236 5.10 -32.81 2.25
C LYS A 236 3.71 -33.07 2.82
N ALA A 237 2.77 -32.14 2.74
CA ALA A 237 1.44 -32.34 3.31
C ALA A 237 0.59 -33.29 2.45
N LYS A 238 0.83 -33.33 1.13
CA LYS A 238 0.32 -34.36 0.22
C LYS A 238 0.91 -35.73 0.54
N GLU A 239 2.23 -35.83 0.72
CA GLU A 239 2.92 -37.07 1.15
C GLU A 239 2.35 -37.63 2.47
N ILE A 240 2.05 -36.75 3.44
CA ILE A 240 1.50 -37.17 4.74
C ILE A 240 0.09 -37.75 4.59
N VAL A 241 -0.80 -37.10 3.82
CA VAL A 241 -2.17 -37.60 3.59
C VAL A 241 -2.17 -38.89 2.77
N GLU A 242 -1.31 -38.98 1.75
CA GLU A 242 -1.19 -40.19 0.92
C GLU A 242 -0.59 -41.38 1.71
N SER A 243 0.31 -41.11 2.66
CA SER A 243 0.90 -42.14 3.52
C SER A 243 -0.03 -42.62 4.65
N GLN A 244 -1.11 -41.88 4.95
CA GLN A 244 -2.01 -42.15 6.07
C GLN A 244 -3.49 -42.02 5.66
N PRO A 245 -4.16 -43.14 5.31
CA PRO A 245 -5.50 -43.13 4.70
C PRO A 245 -6.64 -42.50 5.53
N ASN A 246 -6.42 -42.23 6.83
CA ASN A 246 -7.42 -41.63 7.74
C ASN A 246 -7.05 -40.21 8.20
N THR A 247 -6.06 -39.57 7.57
CA THR A 247 -5.62 -38.22 7.96
C THR A 247 -6.44 -37.16 7.23
N ILE A 248 -7.17 -36.34 7.99
CA ILE A 248 -7.96 -35.21 7.48
C ILE A 248 -7.14 -33.93 7.66
N LEU A 249 -6.76 -33.29 6.55
CA LEU A 249 -6.19 -31.94 6.56
C LEU A 249 -7.30 -30.92 6.89
N ILE A 250 -7.27 -30.38 8.11
CA ILE A 250 -8.14 -29.28 8.52
C ILE A 250 -7.37 -27.98 8.32
N TYR A 251 -7.78 -27.19 7.32
CA TYR A 251 -7.22 -25.86 7.08
C TYR A 251 -7.97 -24.83 7.95
N PRO A 252 -7.30 -24.13 8.87
CA PRO A 252 -7.93 -23.03 9.59
C PRO A 252 -8.05 -21.84 8.63
N PHE A 253 -9.27 -21.58 8.18
CA PHE A 253 -9.63 -20.31 7.56
C PHE A 253 -9.64 -19.24 8.66
N VAL A 254 -8.64 -18.35 8.68
CA VAL A 254 -8.60 -17.15 9.53
C VAL A 254 -8.45 -15.92 8.64
#